data_AF-A0A940T9D4-F1
#
_entry.id   AF-A0A940T9D4-F1
#
_cell.length_a   1.000
_cell.length_b   1.000
_cell.length_c   1.000
_cell.angle_alpha   90.00
_cell.angle_beta   90.00
_cell.angle_gamma   90.00
#
_symmetry.space_group_name_H-M   'P 1'
#
loop_
_entity.id
_entity.type
_entity.pdbx_description
1 polymer ?
#
loop_
_entity_poly.entity_id
_entity_poly.type
_entity_poly.pdbx_seq_one_letter_code
_entity_poly.pdbx_strand_id
1 'polypeptide(L)'
;MNEEKKLIRTEAKYEKALAERDKVQAELDRLTKKETQDRHKLATMQNRYKEQKRCSRNHRLIERGAILESLIPNAESYTNEQIKHIIKIAFGNLPGGLQGIHFPESLRDNS
;
A
#
# COMPACT_ATOMS: atom_id res chain seq x y z
N MET A 1 47.21 -43.27 -31.53
CA MET A 1 46.58 -44.04 -30.44
C MET A 1 46.52 -43.34 -29.07
N ASN A 2 47.59 -42.72 -28.55
CA ASN A 2 47.53 -42.05 -27.21
C ASN A 2 46.88 -40.65 -27.26
N GLU A 3 47.14 -39.88 -28.31
CA GLU A 3 46.57 -38.54 -28.50
C GLU A 3 45.08 -38.55 -28.86
N GLU A 4 44.62 -39.49 -29.70
CA GLU A 4 43.18 -39.63 -30.02
C GLU A 4 42.34 -39.94 -28.78
N LYS A 5 42.82 -40.85 -27.92
CA LYS A 5 42.13 -41.17 -26.66
C LYS A 5 42.04 -39.96 -25.72
N LYS A 6 43.06 -39.10 -25.73
CA LYS A 6 43.09 -37.86 -24.96
C LYS A 6 42.13 -36.81 -25.53
N LEU A 7 42.03 -36.72 -26.86
CA LEU A 7 41.10 -35.82 -27.55
C LEU A 7 39.64 -36.21 -27.25
N ILE A 8 39.27 -37.47 -27.42
CA ILE A 8 37.93 -38.01 -27.13
C ILE A 8 37.53 -37.73 -25.67
N ARG A 9 38.46 -37.93 -24.72
CA ARG A 9 38.21 -37.63 -23.31
C ARG A 9 37.97 -36.14 -23.05
N THR A 10 38.63 -35.27 -23.81
CA THR A 10 38.50 -33.82 -23.69
C THR A 10 37.19 -33.34 -24.29
N GLU A 11 36.80 -33.86 -25.46
CA GLU A 11 35.49 -33.64 -26.08
C GLU A 11 34.36 -34.07 -25.14
N ALA A 12 34.42 -35.27 -24.57
CA ALA A 12 33.41 -35.75 -23.61
C ALA A 12 33.30 -34.85 -22.36
N LYS A 13 34.42 -34.27 -21.89
CA LYS A 13 34.41 -33.31 -20.78
C LYS A 13 33.79 -31.98 -21.20
N TYR A 14 34.08 -31.50 -22.40
CA TYR A 14 33.51 -30.27 -22.95
C TYR A 14 32.00 -30.38 -23.11
N GLU A 15 31.52 -31.48 -23.71
CA GLU A 15 30.08 -31.76 -23.87
C GLU A 15 29.36 -31.81 -22.51
N LYS A 16 29.99 -32.44 -21.51
CA LYS A 16 29.43 -32.46 -20.15
C LYS A 16 29.36 -31.06 -19.53
N ALA A 17 30.39 -30.24 -19.72
CA ALA A 17 30.42 -28.87 -19.22
C ALA A 17 29.39 -27.97 -19.93
N LEU A 18 29.18 -28.18 -21.24
CA LEU A 18 28.17 -27.49 -22.03
C LEU A 18 26.76 -27.83 -21.53
N ALA A 19 26.47 -29.11 -21.33
CA ALA A 19 25.19 -29.56 -20.77
C ALA A 19 24.94 -29.01 -19.35
N GLU A 20 25.97 -28.90 -18.53
CA GLU A 20 25.86 -28.31 -17.19
C GLU A 20 25.58 -26.80 -17.26
N ARG A 21 26.28 -26.08 -18.15
CA ARG A 21 26.04 -24.66 -18.41
C ARG A 21 24.60 -24.40 -18.82
N ASP A 22 24.07 -25.22 -19.73
CA ASP A 22 22.70 -25.04 -20.25
C ASP A 22 21.64 -25.27 -19.17
N LYS A 23 21.86 -26.23 -18.26
CA LYS A 23 20.99 -26.43 -17.09
C LYS A 23 21.01 -25.22 -16.15
N VAL A 24 22.21 -24.72 -15.83
CA VAL A 24 22.37 -23.54 -14.96
C VAL A 24 21.72 -22.32 -15.60
N GLN A 25 21.88 -22.13 -16.91
CA GLN A 25 21.25 -21.02 -17.62
C GLN A 25 19.72 -21.12 -17.59
N ALA A 26 19.16 -22.31 -17.83
CA ALA A 26 17.71 -22.52 -17.76
C ALA A 26 17.16 -22.26 -16.34
N GLU A 27 17.91 -22.65 -15.30
CA GLU A 27 17.55 -22.35 -13.92
C GLU A 27 17.61 -20.84 -13.62
N LEU A 28 18.66 -20.16 -14.08
CA LEU A 28 18.81 -18.71 -13.93
C LEU A 28 17.65 -17.95 -14.59
N ASP A 29 17.27 -18.32 -15.81
CA ASP A 29 16.16 -17.71 -16.53
C ASP A 29 14.83 -17.92 -15.79
N ARG A 30 14.62 -19.14 -15.26
CA ARG A 30 13.45 -19.48 -14.46
C ARG A 30 13.39 -18.65 -13.17
N LEU A 31 14.50 -18.52 -12.45
CA LEU A 31 14.60 -17.74 -11.22
C LEU A 31 14.38 -16.25 -11.48
N THR A 32 15.00 -15.70 -12.52
CA THR A 32 14.86 -14.29 -12.93
C THR A 32 13.41 -13.95 -13.26
N LYS A 33 12.72 -14.85 -13.98
CA LYS A 33 11.30 -14.69 -14.29
C LYS A 33 10.44 -14.69 -13.01
N LYS A 34 10.75 -15.59 -12.07
CA LYS A 34 10.05 -15.68 -10.79
C LYS A 34 10.26 -14.43 -9.94
N GLU A 35 11.50 -13.95 -9.82
CA GLU A 35 11.83 -12.72 -9.10
C GLU A 35 11.05 -11.52 -9.65
N THR A 36 11.01 -11.39 -10.99
CA THR A 36 10.25 -10.33 -11.65
C THR A 36 8.76 -10.41 -11.30
N GLN A 37 8.16 -11.60 -11.35
CA GLN A 37 6.76 -11.80 -10.97
C GLN A 37 6.49 -11.45 -9.50
N ASP A 38 7.36 -11.87 -8.59
CA ASP A 38 7.19 -11.62 -7.17
C ASP A 38 7.36 -10.14 -6.84
N ARG A 39 8.30 -9.45 -7.50
CA ARG A 39 8.44 -7.98 -7.42
C ARG A 39 7.17 -7.27 -7.89
N HIS A 40 6.57 -7.70 -9.00
CA HIS A 40 5.30 -7.13 -9.47
C HIS A 40 4.16 -7.36 -8.49
N LYS A 41 4.02 -8.58 -7.94
CA LYS A 41 3.01 -8.88 -6.91
C LYS A 41 3.19 -7.98 -5.69
N LEU A 42 4.43 -7.81 -5.21
CA LEU A 42 4.72 -6.96 -4.05
C LEU A 42 4.31 -5.50 -4.31
N ALA A 43 4.66 -4.95 -5.46
CA ALA A 43 4.28 -3.59 -5.85
C ALA A 43 2.74 -3.43 -5.92
N THR A 44 2.03 -4.40 -6.50
CA THR A 44 0.56 -4.39 -6.54
C THR A 44 -0.04 -4.42 -5.14
N MET A 45 0.48 -5.25 -4.24
CA MET A 45 -0.02 -5.34 -2.87
C MET A 45 0.21 -4.04 -2.09
N GLN A 46 1.39 -3.43 -2.23
CA GLN A 46 1.67 -2.12 -1.63
C GLN A 46 0.72 -1.03 -2.14
N ASN A 47 0.43 -1.01 -3.44
CA ASN A 47 -0.50 -0.05 -4.03
C ASN A 47 -1.93 -0.26 -3.52
N ARG A 48 -2.41 -1.52 -3.45
CA ARG A 48 -3.72 -1.84 -2.89
C ARG A 48 -3.85 -1.39 -1.44
N TYR A 49 -2.82 -1.61 -0.62
CA TYR A 49 -2.82 -1.18 0.78
C TYR A 49 -2.88 0.35 0.92
N LYS A 50 -2.11 1.08 0.11
CA LYS A 50 -2.18 2.55 0.05
C LYS A 50 -3.57 3.02 -0.36
N GLU A 51 -4.19 2.37 -1.34
CA GLU A 51 -5.53 2.73 -1.81
C GLU A 51 -6.60 2.46 -0.75
N GLN A 52 -6.54 1.32 -0.06
CA GLN A 52 -7.44 1.04 1.06
C GLN A 52 -7.34 2.11 2.16
N LYS A 53 -6.12 2.55 2.50
CA LYS A 53 -5.92 3.66 3.44
C LYS A 53 -6.55 4.97 2.95
N ARG A 54 -6.40 5.28 1.66
CA ARG A 54 -7.03 6.47 1.05
C ARG A 54 -8.55 6.37 1.07
N CYS A 55 -9.10 5.21 0.72
CA CYS A 55 -10.53 4.93 0.73
C CYS A 55 -11.12 5.09 2.14
N SER A 56 -10.53 4.43 3.15
CA SER A 56 -10.94 4.56 4.55
C SER A 56 -10.86 6.00 5.05
N ARG A 57 -9.79 6.72 4.68
CA ARG A 57 -9.66 8.14 5.01
C ARG A 57 -10.76 8.98 4.34
N ASN A 58 -10.99 8.79 3.05
CA ASN A 58 -12.00 9.55 2.30
C ASN A 58 -13.40 9.27 2.82
N HIS A 59 -13.73 8.01 3.09
CA HIS A 59 -15.00 7.63 3.70
C HIS A 59 -15.21 8.35 5.04
N ARG A 60 -14.22 8.28 5.94
CA ARG A 60 -14.26 9.01 7.21
C ARG A 60 -14.42 10.52 7.03
N LEU A 61 -13.75 11.11 6.05
CA LEU A 61 -13.84 12.55 5.77
C LEU A 61 -15.23 12.94 5.25
N ILE A 62 -15.84 12.12 4.40
CA ILE A 62 -17.19 12.34 3.86
C ILE A 62 -18.23 12.19 4.97
N GLU A 63 -18.19 11.10 5.73
CA GLU A 63 -19.16 10.87 6.82
C GLU A 63 -19.08 11.97 7.88
N ARG A 64 -17.87 12.27 8.37
CA ARG A 64 -17.70 13.33 9.37
C ARG A 64 -17.98 14.72 8.79
N GLY A 65 -17.69 14.94 7.51
CA GLY A 65 -18.03 16.17 6.81
C GLY A 65 -19.54 16.38 6.75
N ALA A 66 -20.29 15.35 6.36
CA ALA A 66 -21.75 15.38 6.31
C ALA A 66 -22.38 15.61 7.70
N ILE A 67 -21.83 14.98 8.75
CA ILE A 67 -22.26 15.25 10.14
C ILE A 67 -22.05 16.72 10.48
N LEU A 68 -20.88 17.30 10.20
CA LEU A 68 -20.59 18.71 10.49
C LEU A 68 -21.49 19.65 9.67
N GLU A 69 -21.71 19.35 8.39
CA GLU A 69 -22.58 20.13 7.51
C GLU A 69 -24.02 20.14 8.03
N SER A 70 -24.54 19.00 8.50
CA SER A 70 -25.90 18.89 9.06
C SER A 70 -26.14 19.73 10.32
N LEU A 71 -25.08 20.09 11.06
CA LEU A 71 -25.16 20.89 12.28
C LEU A 71 -25.15 22.40 12.01
N ILE A 72 -24.82 22.82 10.78
CA ILE A 72 -24.72 24.22 10.40
C ILE A 72 -25.99 24.62 9.63
N PRO A 73 -26.82 25.54 10.16
CA PRO A 73 -27.98 26.02 9.43
C PRO A 73 -27.58 26.68 8.10
N ASN A 74 -28.27 26.33 7.01
CA ASN A 74 -27.99 26.84 5.66
C ASN A 74 -26.52 26.63 5.21
N ALA A 75 -25.90 25.51 5.60
CA ALA A 75 -24.49 25.21 5.31
C ALA A 75 -24.10 25.38 3.83
N GLU A 76 -24.98 24.96 2.92
CA GLU A 76 -24.85 25.04 1.46
C GLU A 76 -24.64 26.47 0.92
N SER A 77 -25.09 27.48 1.67
CA SER A 77 -24.94 28.90 1.29
C SER A 77 -23.57 29.49 1.65
N TYR A 78 -22.76 28.76 2.42
CA TYR A 78 -21.46 29.22 2.90
C TYR A 78 -20.32 28.62 2.08
N THR A 79 -19.29 29.42 1.88
CA THR A 79 -18.01 28.95 1.32
C THR A 79 -17.23 28.11 2.32
N ASN A 80 -16.29 27.29 1.83
CA ASN A 80 -15.41 26.49 2.69
C ASN A 80 -14.66 27.30 3.74
N GLU A 81 -14.21 28.52 3.42
CA GLU A 81 -13.52 29.39 4.39
C GLU A 81 -14.48 29.96 5.44
N GLN A 82 -15.73 30.28 5.06
CA GLN A 82 -16.76 30.68 6.02
C GLN A 82 -17.11 29.52 6.96
N ILE A 83 -17.33 28.31 6.44
CA ILE A 83 -17.55 27.10 7.25
C ILE A 83 -16.39 26.88 8.22
N LYS A 84 -15.15 26.97 7.75
CA LYS A 84 -13.95 26.85 8.59
C LYS A 84 -13.88 27.92 9.67
N HIS A 85 -14.28 29.16 9.37
CA HIS A 85 -14.33 30.25 10.35
C HIS A 85 -15.40 30.00 11.43
N ILE A 86 -16.60 29.59 11.00
CA ILE A 86 -17.70 29.20 11.90
C ILE A 86 -17.24 28.08 12.85
N ILE A 87 -16.63 27.02 12.30
CA ILE A 87 -16.10 25.89 13.06
C ILE A 87 -15.04 26.36 14.08
N LYS A 88 -14.10 27.23 13.66
CA LYS A 88 -13.07 27.78 14.56
C LYS A 88 -13.68 28.55 15.73
N ILE A 89 -14.69 29.39 15.48
CA ILE A 89 -15.37 30.15 16.54
C ILE A 89 -16.11 29.20 17.48
N ALA A 90 -16.87 28.25 16.92
CA ALA A 90 -17.66 27.29 17.69
C ALA A 90 -16.78 26.48 18.67
N PHE A 91 -15.64 25.96 18.19
CA PHE A 91 -14.73 25.19 19.03
C PHE A 91 -13.80 26.05 19.91
N GLY A 92 -13.50 27.30 19.49
CA GLY A 92 -12.67 28.23 20.26
C GLY A 92 -13.34 28.76 21.52
N ASN A 93 -14.68 28.78 21.54
CA ASN A 93 -15.48 29.28 22.67
C ASN A 93 -15.88 28.17 23.67
N LEU A 94 -15.42 26.94 23.50
CA LEU A 94 -15.75 25.83 24.41
C LEU A 94 -15.08 26.02 25.79
N PRO A 95 -15.82 25.89 26.91
CA PRO A 95 -15.23 25.89 28.25
C PRO A 95 -14.24 24.73 28.41
N GLY A 96 -12.96 25.04 28.69
CA GLY A 96 -11.89 24.02 28.77
C GLY A 96 -11.46 23.45 27.41
N GLY A 97 -11.90 24.05 26.29
CA GLY A 97 -11.60 23.60 24.93
C GLY A 97 -12.15 22.20 24.63
N LEU A 98 -11.57 21.53 23.63
CA LEU A 98 -11.95 20.15 23.28
C LEU A 98 -11.65 19.13 24.40
N GLN A 99 -10.73 19.45 25.32
CA GLN A 99 -10.40 18.60 26.46
C GLN A 99 -11.49 18.63 27.55
N GLY A 100 -12.33 19.67 27.57
CA GLY A 100 -13.47 19.78 28.47
C GLY A 100 -14.71 18.99 28.03
N ILE A 101 -14.68 18.36 26.85
CA ILE A 101 -15.80 17.58 26.34
C ILE A 101 -15.83 16.21 27.02
N HIS A 102 -16.84 15.99 27.87
CA HIS A 102 -17.10 14.68 28.46
C HIS A 102 -18.18 13.95 27.65
N PHE A 103 -17.84 12.77 27.13
CA PHE A 103 -18.81 11.92 26.43
C PHE A 103 -19.58 11.07 27.44
N PRO A 104 -20.93 11.08 27.39
CA PRO A 104 -21.74 10.20 28.23
C PRO A 104 -21.44 8.73 27.92
N GLU A 105 -21.63 7.85 28.91
CA GLU A 105 -21.31 6.42 28.78
C GLU A 105 -22.09 5.76 27.63
N SER A 106 -23.28 6.26 27.31
CA SER A 106 -24.09 5.81 26.17
C SER A 106 -23.45 6.05 24.79
N LEU A 107 -22.42 6.90 24.71
CA LEU A 107 -21.68 7.23 23.48
C LEU A 107 -20.25 6.68 23.49
N ARG A 108 -19.83 5.96 24.54
CA ARG A 108 -18.58 5.19 24.51
C ARG A 108 -18.86 3.93 23.72
N ASP A 109 -18.19 3.81 22.58
CA ASP A 109 -18.35 2.67 21.68
C ASP A 109 -17.93 1.37 22.40
N ASN A 110 -18.76 0.32 22.33
CA ASN A 110 -18.48 -1.03 22.85
C ASN A 110 -17.71 -1.85 21.80
N SER A 111 -16.70 -1.24 21.17
CA SER A 111 -15.93 -1.80 20.05
C SER A 111 -14.46 -1.96 20.41
#